data_AF-A0A6L9KYD6-F1
#
_entry.id   AF-A0A6L9KYD6-F1
#
_cell.length_a   1.000
_cell.length_b   1.000
_cell.length_c   1.000
_cell.angle_alpha   90.00
_cell.angle_beta   90.00
_cell.angle_gamma   90.00
#
_symmetry.space_group_name_H-M   'P 1'
#
loop_
_entity.id
_entity.type
_entity.pdbx_description
1 polymer ?
#
loop_
_entity_poly.entity_id
_entity_poly.type
_entity_poly.pdbx_seq_one_letter_code
_entity_poly.pdbx_strand_id
1 'polypeptide(L)'
;MTDVQRATTYTSASVKITYSDASTKTQALTYNTLFKTGDVLKNGSVSVIAGAFYDINGNPINRTVLMGDDGANTGLFMFIADKEKDLSTPDGVGNSAHVDKISNVDNIKFSEELRTLFIGEDSGQHVNNFLWAYNVDSKNLSRILSVPAGGEATGLEMVDSLNGFSDILSNFQHTGDWGSIHNVIKAGVEPLINANWNNRNSAAVGCLSGLPTL
;
A
#
# COMPACT_ATOMS: atom_id res chain seq x y z
N MET A 1 1.19 3.13 16.30
CA MET A 1 0.21 2.11 15.87
C MET A 1 0.09 1.05 16.94
N THR A 2 -1.14 0.58 17.19
CA THR A 2 -1.42 -0.61 18.01
C THR A 2 -1.21 -1.89 17.20
N ASP A 3 -1.14 -3.06 17.83
CA ASP A 3 -0.97 -4.34 17.13
C ASP A 3 -2.12 -4.62 16.13
N VAL A 4 -3.35 -4.24 16.48
CA VAL A 4 -4.50 -4.32 15.56
C VAL A 4 -4.27 -3.47 14.31
N GLN A 5 -3.76 -2.24 14.47
CA GLN A 5 -3.44 -1.37 13.34
C GLN A 5 -2.28 -1.93 12.51
N ARG A 6 -1.28 -2.56 13.15
CA ARG A 6 -0.16 -3.20 12.46
C ARG A 6 -0.58 -4.45 11.68
N ALA A 7 -1.67 -5.10 12.06
CA ALA A 7 -2.17 -6.31 11.42
C ALA A 7 -3.18 -6.06 10.28
N THR A 8 -3.45 -4.79 9.92
CA THR A 8 -4.47 -4.42 8.93
C THR A 8 -3.98 -3.31 8.01
N THR A 9 -4.66 -3.07 6.89
CA THR A 9 -4.52 -1.82 6.15
C THR A 9 -5.15 -0.70 6.97
N TYR A 10 -4.36 0.34 7.25
CA TYR A 10 -4.76 1.41 8.17
C TYR A 10 -4.40 2.78 7.61
N THR A 11 -5.36 3.71 7.69
CA THR A 11 -5.13 5.14 7.42
C THR A 11 -5.81 6.00 8.48
N SER A 12 -5.15 7.10 8.83
CA SER A 12 -5.72 8.21 9.61
C SER A 12 -5.59 9.54 8.84
N ALA A 13 -5.20 9.46 7.58
CA ALA A 13 -4.94 10.63 6.75
C ALA A 13 -6.25 11.32 6.36
N SER A 14 -6.16 12.61 6.08
CA SER A 14 -7.26 13.41 5.57
C SER A 14 -6.76 14.33 4.48
N VAL A 15 -7.59 14.57 3.46
CA VAL A 15 -7.35 15.58 2.45
C VAL A 15 -7.99 16.90 2.88
N LYS A 16 -7.22 18.00 2.77
CA LYS A 16 -7.76 19.36 2.86
C LYS A 16 -8.02 19.86 1.44
N ILE A 17 -9.28 19.98 1.10
CA ILE A 17 -9.78 20.50 -0.17
C ILE A 17 -9.86 22.02 -0.03
N THR A 18 -9.30 22.75 -1.00
CA THR A 18 -9.45 24.20 -1.12
C THR A 18 -10.18 24.49 -2.43
N TYR A 19 -11.38 25.07 -2.33
CA TYR A 19 -12.22 25.38 -3.48
C TYR A 19 -11.79 26.68 -4.16
N SER A 20 -12.29 26.95 -5.36
CA SER A 20 -11.98 28.16 -6.13
C SER A 20 -12.40 29.46 -5.44
N ASP A 21 -13.36 29.40 -4.51
CA ASP A 21 -13.78 30.51 -3.65
C ASP A 21 -12.93 30.66 -2.37
N ALA A 22 -11.81 29.94 -2.29
CA ALA A 22 -10.90 29.84 -1.15
C ALA A 22 -11.50 29.20 0.12
N SER A 23 -12.74 28.72 0.09
CA SER A 23 -13.28 27.92 1.18
C SER A 23 -12.55 26.58 1.27
N THR A 24 -12.52 25.99 2.47
CA THR A 24 -11.81 24.72 2.69
C THR A 24 -12.69 23.68 3.36
N LYS A 25 -12.53 22.42 2.94
CA LYS A 25 -13.17 21.25 3.57
C LYS A 25 -12.10 20.21 3.88
N THR A 26 -12.16 19.61 5.06
CA THR A 26 -11.31 18.46 5.41
C THR A 26 -12.13 17.19 5.29
N GLN A 27 -11.59 16.19 4.60
CA GLN A 27 -12.22 14.89 4.41
C GLN A 27 -11.24 13.78 4.79
N ALA A 28 -11.64 12.90 5.69
CA ALA A 28 -10.84 11.72 6.05
C ALA A 28 -10.76 10.76 4.86
N LEU A 29 -9.58 10.19 4.61
CA LEU A 29 -9.41 9.12 3.64
C LEU A 29 -9.91 7.81 4.24
N THR A 30 -10.53 6.98 3.41
CA THR A 30 -10.96 5.63 3.79
C THR A 30 -10.31 4.63 2.86
N TYR A 31 -9.73 3.57 3.42
CA TYR A 31 -9.29 2.42 2.63
C TYR A 31 -10.45 1.45 2.46
N ASN A 32 -10.85 1.20 1.22
CA ASN A 32 -11.89 0.24 0.88
C ASN A 32 -11.24 -1.00 0.29
N THR A 33 -11.36 -2.14 1.00
CA THR A 33 -10.97 -3.43 0.42
C THR A 33 -11.99 -3.80 -0.64
N LEU A 34 -11.53 -3.99 -1.88
CA LEU A 34 -12.39 -4.43 -2.98
C LEU A 34 -12.58 -5.94 -2.92
N PHE A 35 -11.46 -6.67 -2.75
CA PHE A 35 -11.43 -8.11 -2.56
C PHE A 35 -10.11 -8.55 -1.95
N LYS A 36 -10.10 -9.75 -1.39
CA LYS A 36 -8.92 -10.47 -0.92
C LYS A 36 -8.58 -11.64 -1.83
N THR A 37 -7.31 -12.01 -1.90
CA THR A 37 -6.92 -13.27 -2.56
C THR A 37 -7.65 -14.44 -1.90
N GLY A 38 -8.30 -15.27 -2.72
CA GLY A 38 -9.13 -16.38 -2.28
C GLY A 38 -10.63 -16.06 -2.18
N ASP A 39 -11.04 -14.79 -2.24
CA ASP A 39 -12.45 -14.44 -2.29
C ASP A 39 -13.10 -14.96 -3.57
N VAL A 40 -14.35 -15.42 -3.48
CA VAL A 40 -15.15 -15.79 -4.66
C VAL A 40 -15.92 -14.57 -5.14
N LEU A 41 -15.51 -14.01 -6.28
CA LEU A 41 -16.15 -12.90 -6.97
C LEU A 41 -17.17 -13.42 -7.99
N LYS A 42 -18.32 -12.75 -8.10
CA LYS A 42 -19.37 -13.09 -9.06
C LYS A 42 -19.44 -12.08 -10.20
N ASN A 43 -19.43 -12.57 -11.43
CA ASN A 43 -19.77 -11.80 -12.63
C ASN A 43 -20.95 -12.50 -13.33
N GLY A 44 -22.18 -12.04 -13.04
CA GLY A 44 -23.39 -12.76 -13.44
C GLY A 44 -23.45 -14.16 -12.83
N SER A 45 -23.57 -15.18 -13.67
CA SER A 45 -23.57 -16.60 -13.24
C SER A 45 -22.17 -17.19 -13.06
N VAL A 46 -21.12 -16.47 -13.43
CA VAL A 46 -19.73 -16.94 -13.35
C VAL A 46 -19.13 -16.60 -11.99
N SER A 47 -18.45 -17.57 -11.39
CA SER A 47 -17.68 -17.39 -10.14
C SER A 47 -16.19 -17.48 -10.43
N VAL A 48 -15.44 -16.50 -9.94
CA VAL A 48 -13.98 -16.38 -10.11
C VAL A 48 -13.36 -16.24 -8.73
N ILE A 49 -12.23 -16.91 -8.48
CA ILE A 49 -11.45 -16.77 -7.26
C ILE A 49 -10.48 -15.61 -7.48
N ALA A 50 -10.59 -14.57 -6.66
CA ALA A 50 -9.69 -13.42 -6.70
C ALA A 50 -8.23 -13.85 -6.49
N GLY A 51 -7.34 -13.37 -7.36
CA GLY A 51 -5.92 -13.72 -7.34
C GLY A 51 -5.56 -15.11 -7.87
N ALA A 52 -6.54 -15.90 -8.35
CA ALA A 52 -6.24 -17.12 -9.09
C ALA A 52 -5.85 -16.79 -10.54
N PHE A 53 -4.94 -17.58 -11.11
CA PHE A 53 -4.59 -17.47 -12.52
C PHE A 53 -5.60 -18.22 -13.38
N TYR A 54 -5.97 -17.65 -14.51
CA TYR A 54 -6.91 -18.23 -15.47
C TYR A 54 -6.31 -18.24 -16.88
N ASP A 55 -6.63 -19.26 -17.66
CA ASP A 55 -6.28 -19.28 -19.08
C ASP A 55 -7.17 -18.33 -19.89
N ILE A 56 -6.89 -18.17 -21.19
CA ILE A 56 -7.67 -17.30 -22.08
C ILE A 56 -9.15 -17.72 -22.21
N ASN A 57 -9.48 -18.95 -21.80
CA ASN A 57 -10.84 -19.49 -21.81
C ASN A 57 -11.52 -19.37 -20.43
N GLY A 58 -10.87 -18.76 -19.44
CA GLY A 58 -11.40 -18.58 -18.09
C GLY A 58 -11.31 -19.80 -17.19
N ASN A 59 -10.51 -20.81 -17.53
CA ASN A 59 -10.28 -21.98 -16.67
C ASN A 59 -9.14 -21.72 -15.69
N PRO A 60 -9.24 -22.14 -14.41
CA PRO A 60 -8.14 -22.00 -13.45
C PRO A 60 -6.85 -22.67 -13.94
N ILE A 61 -5.74 -21.94 -13.94
CA ILE A 61 -4.40 -22.44 -14.19
C ILE A 61 -3.84 -22.99 -12.87
N ASN A 62 -3.87 -24.31 -12.71
CA ASN A 62 -3.31 -25.00 -11.53
C ASN A 62 -1.79 -25.23 -11.65
N ARG A 63 -1.04 -24.26 -12.18
CA ARG A 63 0.42 -24.32 -12.37
C ARG A 63 1.07 -23.06 -11.77
N THR A 64 2.34 -23.14 -11.38
CA THR A 64 3.11 -21.95 -10.97
C THR A 64 3.18 -20.97 -12.14
N VAL A 65 2.52 -19.83 -12.01
CA VAL A 65 2.64 -18.71 -12.93
C VAL A 65 3.59 -17.70 -12.30
N LEU A 66 4.73 -17.46 -12.96
CA LEU A 66 5.64 -16.38 -12.61
C LEU A 66 5.11 -15.11 -13.30
N MET A 67 4.39 -14.28 -12.56
CA MET A 67 4.30 -12.85 -12.90
C MET A 67 5.47 -12.20 -12.20
N GLY A 68 6.39 -11.64 -12.98
CA GLY A 68 7.58 -11.01 -12.42
C GLY A 68 7.22 -9.69 -11.76
N ASP A 69 7.47 -9.63 -10.46
CA ASP A 69 8.05 -8.46 -9.81
C ASP A 69 9.22 -8.93 -8.93
N ASP A 70 10.32 -9.24 -9.62
CA ASP A 70 11.72 -9.25 -9.19
C ASP A 70 12.60 -9.90 -10.29
N GLY A 71 13.79 -9.32 -10.58
CA GLY A 71 14.75 -9.90 -11.53
C GLY A 71 15.54 -8.92 -12.42
N ALA A 72 16.65 -9.39 -12.99
CA ALA A 72 17.57 -8.56 -13.78
C ALA A 72 16.97 -8.09 -15.12
N ASN A 73 17.26 -6.83 -15.48
CA ASN A 73 16.84 -6.08 -16.67
C ASN A 73 15.46 -5.39 -16.61
N THR A 74 14.93 -5.10 -15.42
CA THR A 74 13.83 -4.13 -15.23
C THR A 74 14.39 -2.70 -15.25
N GLY A 75 13.72 -1.77 -15.95
CA GLY A 75 14.13 -0.36 -16.02
C GLY A 75 13.74 0.41 -14.75
N LEU A 76 14.74 0.86 -14.00
CA LEU A 76 14.60 1.71 -12.80
C LEU A 76 14.60 3.20 -13.21
N PHE A 77 13.56 3.96 -12.86
CA PHE A 77 13.61 5.42 -12.87
C PHE A 77 13.83 5.92 -11.44
N MET A 78 15.06 6.36 -11.16
CA MET A 78 15.52 6.84 -9.85
C MET A 78 15.37 8.36 -9.73
N PHE A 79 14.69 8.81 -8.66
CA PHE A 79 14.86 10.16 -8.13
C PHE A 79 15.73 10.09 -6.88
N ILE A 80 16.83 10.85 -6.86
CA ILE A 80 17.72 10.95 -5.69
C ILE A 80 17.07 11.93 -4.71
N ALA A 81 16.60 11.42 -3.57
CA ALA A 81 16.37 12.20 -2.37
C ALA A 81 17.56 11.96 -1.41
N ASP A 82 18.28 13.02 -1.07
CA ASP A 82 19.46 12.94 -0.21
C ASP A 82 19.15 12.36 1.18
N LYS A 83 20.05 11.49 1.67
CA LYS A 83 19.94 10.79 2.96
C LYS A 83 19.96 11.74 4.16
N GLU A 84 18.96 11.60 5.04
CA GLU A 84 19.10 11.89 6.46
C GLU A 84 18.16 10.97 7.27
N LYS A 85 18.68 10.33 8.34
CA LYS A 85 17.98 9.58 9.42
C LYS A 85 17.80 8.04 9.30
N ASP A 86 18.81 7.32 8.83
CA ASP A 86 18.95 5.91 9.26
C ASP A 86 19.15 5.89 10.78
N LEU A 87 18.39 5.08 11.52
CA LEU A 87 18.54 5.00 12.96
C LEU A 87 19.78 4.15 13.27
N SER A 88 20.73 4.72 14.03
CA SER A 88 21.92 3.98 14.50
C SER A 88 21.58 2.81 15.44
N THR A 89 20.35 2.76 15.94
CA THR A 89 19.77 1.66 16.71
C THR A 89 18.28 1.58 16.35
N PRO A 90 17.71 0.38 16.14
CA PRO A 90 16.28 0.26 15.86
C PRO A 90 15.42 0.93 16.93
N ASP A 91 14.27 1.47 16.53
CA ASP A 91 13.33 2.08 17.47
C ASP A 91 12.68 1.04 18.39
N GLY A 92 11.82 1.50 19.30
CA GLY A 92 11.15 0.64 20.29
C GLY A 92 10.22 -0.43 19.71
N VAL A 93 10.01 -0.46 18.39
CA VAL A 93 9.23 -1.49 17.69
C VAL A 93 10.04 -2.23 16.62
N GLY A 94 11.31 -1.86 16.42
CA GLY A 94 12.26 -2.55 15.55
C GLY A 94 12.53 -1.90 14.20
N ASN A 95 11.97 -0.71 13.91
CA ASN A 95 12.30 0.01 12.67
C ASN A 95 13.77 0.44 12.70
N SER A 96 14.50 0.20 11.62
CA SER A 96 15.88 0.71 11.44
C SER A 96 15.93 1.97 10.58
N ALA A 97 14.84 2.30 9.88
CA ALA A 97 14.62 3.60 9.26
C ALA A 97 13.70 4.46 10.15
N HIS A 98 13.82 5.79 10.02
CA HIS A 98 12.95 6.71 10.74
C HIS A 98 11.52 6.59 10.22
N VAL A 99 10.59 6.17 11.09
CA VAL A 99 9.20 5.84 10.70
C VAL A 99 8.53 6.94 9.86
N ASP A 100 8.73 8.23 10.17
CA ASP A 100 8.14 9.35 9.43
C ASP A 100 8.89 9.80 8.16
N LYS A 101 9.69 8.90 7.58
CA LYS A 101 10.41 9.12 6.32
C LYS A 101 10.18 7.94 5.38
N ILE A 102 10.44 8.15 4.10
CA ILE A 102 10.35 7.09 3.10
C ILE A 102 11.55 6.14 3.27
N SER A 103 11.31 4.84 3.18
CA SER A 103 12.34 3.81 3.22
C SER A 103 12.15 2.80 2.09
N ASN A 104 13.22 2.45 1.36
CA ASN A 104 13.22 1.50 0.23
C ASN A 104 12.00 1.62 -0.69
N VAL A 105 12.00 2.66 -1.52
CA VAL A 105 10.97 2.84 -2.54
C VAL A 105 11.01 1.67 -3.52
N ASP A 106 9.83 1.17 -3.84
CA ASP A 106 9.61 0.17 -4.88
C ASP A 106 8.68 0.75 -5.96
N ASN A 107 7.45 1.08 -5.57
CA ASN A 107 6.42 1.54 -6.50
C ASN A 107 6.31 3.08 -6.55
N ILE A 108 6.20 3.66 -7.74
CA ILE A 108 5.90 5.11 -7.92
C ILE A 108 4.80 5.35 -8.96
N LYS A 109 3.92 6.32 -8.67
CA LYS A 109 2.90 6.80 -9.61
C LYS A 109 2.73 8.31 -9.48
N PHE A 110 2.74 9.02 -10.59
CA PHE A 110 2.55 10.46 -10.59
C PHE A 110 1.14 10.82 -11.09
N SER A 111 0.41 11.64 -10.32
CA SER A 111 -0.82 12.30 -10.78
C SER A 111 -0.50 13.70 -11.25
N GLU A 112 -0.79 13.96 -12.52
CA GLU A 112 -0.60 15.30 -13.08
C GLU A 112 -1.62 16.29 -12.53
N GLU A 113 -2.86 15.85 -12.33
CA GLU A 113 -3.95 16.65 -11.79
C GLU A 113 -3.65 17.11 -10.36
N LEU A 114 -3.25 16.17 -9.49
CA LEU A 114 -2.98 16.46 -8.08
C LEU A 114 -1.57 17.02 -7.83
N ARG A 115 -0.73 17.10 -8.86
CA ARG A 115 0.70 17.46 -8.75
C ARG A 115 1.41 16.63 -7.67
N THR A 116 1.06 15.36 -7.58
CA THR A 116 1.44 14.50 -6.44
C THR A 116 2.07 13.21 -6.93
N LEU A 117 3.26 12.92 -6.39
CA LEU A 117 3.95 11.65 -6.52
C LEU A 117 3.52 10.72 -5.38
N PHE A 118 2.93 9.59 -5.73
CA PHE A 118 2.62 8.50 -4.82
C PHE A 118 3.76 7.50 -4.81
N ILE A 119 4.13 7.01 -3.62
CA ILE A 119 5.35 6.23 -3.38
C ILE A 119 5.04 5.08 -2.43
N GLY A 120 5.12 3.85 -2.92
CA GLY A 120 4.98 2.62 -2.13
C GLY A 120 6.35 2.09 -1.68
N GLU A 121 6.42 1.62 -0.43
CA GLU A 121 7.62 1.02 0.15
C GLU A 121 7.61 -0.52 0.04
N ASP A 122 8.77 -1.08 -0.29
CA ASP A 122 9.17 -2.46 0.04
C ASP A 122 10.47 -2.39 0.86
N SER A 123 10.32 -2.12 2.16
CA SER A 123 11.43 -1.94 3.07
C SER A 123 11.61 -3.07 4.04
N GLY A 124 12.85 -3.56 4.12
CA GLY A 124 13.37 -4.32 5.26
C GLY A 124 13.77 -3.46 6.47
N GLN A 125 13.38 -2.18 6.51
CA GLN A 125 13.74 -1.24 7.58
C GLN A 125 12.54 -0.67 8.35
N HIS A 126 11.32 -0.85 7.82
CA HIS A 126 10.08 -0.57 8.53
C HIS A 126 9.33 -1.87 8.83
N VAL A 127 8.80 -2.01 10.05
CA VAL A 127 7.99 -3.19 10.43
C VAL A 127 6.62 -3.21 9.73
N ASN A 128 6.15 -2.06 9.27
CA ASN A 128 5.01 -1.88 8.39
C ASN A 128 5.46 -0.95 7.27
N ASN A 129 5.30 -1.36 6.01
CA ASN A 129 5.55 -0.48 4.89
C ASN A 129 4.42 0.53 4.69
N PHE A 130 4.73 1.62 4.01
CA PHE A 130 3.83 2.75 3.85
C PHE A 130 3.58 3.10 2.38
N LEU A 131 2.43 3.73 2.13
CA LEU A 131 2.20 4.54 0.94
C LEU A 131 2.30 6.02 1.32
N TRP A 132 3.07 6.76 0.55
CA TRP A 132 3.28 8.19 0.72
C TRP A 132 2.69 8.99 -0.43
N ALA A 133 2.29 10.22 -0.13
CA ALA A 133 1.93 11.24 -1.11
C ALA A 133 2.88 12.43 -0.94
N TYR A 134 3.63 12.74 -1.99
CA TYR A 134 4.53 13.89 -2.06
C TYR A 134 4.03 14.89 -3.11
N ASN A 135 3.52 16.03 -2.67
CA ASN A 135 3.11 17.08 -3.59
C ASN A 135 4.33 17.86 -4.08
N VAL A 136 4.57 17.91 -5.39
CA VAL A 136 5.83 18.40 -5.96
C VAL A 136 5.98 19.92 -5.88
N ASP A 137 4.86 20.65 -5.82
CA ASP A 137 4.86 22.12 -5.77
C ASP A 137 5.09 22.60 -4.34
N SER A 138 4.33 22.05 -3.38
CA SER A 138 4.42 22.42 -1.96
C SER A 138 5.54 21.71 -1.22
N LYS A 139 6.08 20.62 -1.78
CA LYS A 139 7.08 19.73 -1.18
C LYS A 139 6.61 19.05 0.11
N ASN A 140 5.29 19.00 0.32
CA ASN A 140 4.71 18.31 1.47
C ASN A 140 4.71 16.81 1.25
N LEU A 141 5.25 16.07 2.22
CA LEU A 141 5.22 14.62 2.28
C LEU A 141 4.21 14.17 3.35
N SER A 142 3.27 13.31 2.96
CA SER A 142 2.25 12.77 3.84
C SER A 142 2.21 11.24 3.75
N ARG A 143 2.18 10.56 4.89
CA ARG A 143 1.85 9.13 4.94
C ARG A 143 0.35 8.99 4.73
N ILE A 144 -0.08 8.23 3.72
CA ILE A 144 -1.50 8.08 3.39
C ILE A 144 -2.04 6.66 3.62
N LEU A 145 -1.16 5.65 3.68
CA LEU A 145 -1.51 4.27 4.05
C LEU A 145 -0.38 3.61 4.82
N SER A 146 -0.74 2.74 5.77
CA SER A 146 0.12 1.69 6.28
C SER A 146 -0.43 0.34 5.83
N VAL A 147 0.42 -0.50 5.26
CA VAL A 147 0.06 -1.90 4.96
C VAL A 147 0.33 -2.79 6.19
N PRO A 148 -0.27 -4.00 6.27
CA PRO A 148 0.01 -4.94 7.35
C PRO A 148 1.50 -5.25 7.52
N ALA A 149 1.91 -5.59 8.75
CA ALA A 149 3.31 -5.78 9.11
C ALA A 149 3.94 -6.96 8.35
N GLY A 150 5.21 -6.81 7.97
CA GLY A 150 5.90 -7.79 7.12
C GLY A 150 5.39 -7.86 5.69
N GLY A 151 4.50 -6.96 5.26
CA GLY A 151 4.10 -6.79 3.87
C GLY A 151 4.67 -5.49 3.27
N GLU A 152 4.68 -5.40 1.95
CA GLU A 152 5.04 -4.20 1.18
C GLU A 152 3.79 -3.51 0.58
N ALA A 153 3.93 -2.27 0.15
CA ALA A 153 2.88 -1.54 -0.57
C ALA A 153 3.11 -1.65 -2.09
N THR A 154 2.21 -2.35 -2.78
CA THR A 154 2.31 -2.66 -4.22
C THR A 154 1.01 -2.39 -4.99
N GLY A 155 0.99 -2.64 -6.30
CA GLY A 155 -0.18 -2.45 -7.16
C GLY A 155 -0.67 -1.01 -7.20
N LEU A 156 0.26 -0.07 -7.15
CA LEU A 156 -0.02 1.36 -7.07
C LEU A 156 -0.53 1.89 -8.42
N GLU A 157 -1.80 2.28 -8.46
CA GLU A 157 -2.39 2.97 -9.60
C GLU A 157 -3.15 4.20 -9.12
N MET A 158 -3.13 5.25 -9.93
CA MET A 158 -3.89 6.46 -9.67
C MET A 158 -4.86 6.67 -10.82
N VAL A 159 -6.16 6.63 -10.51
CA VAL A 159 -7.23 6.81 -11.47
C VAL A 159 -7.78 8.21 -11.28
N ASP A 160 -7.27 9.14 -12.09
CA ASP A 160 -7.74 10.52 -12.07
C ASP A 160 -9.16 10.56 -12.66
N SER A 161 -10.08 11.26 -11.99
CA SER A 161 -11.39 11.61 -12.55
C SER A 161 -12.33 10.46 -12.97
N LEU A 162 -12.51 9.45 -12.11
CA LEU A 162 -13.58 8.45 -12.25
C LEU A 162 -14.85 8.91 -11.52
N ASN A 163 -15.90 9.25 -12.27
CA ASN A 163 -17.20 9.72 -11.73
C ASN A 163 -17.08 10.97 -10.80
N GLY A 164 -16.11 11.84 -11.04
CA GLY A 164 -15.88 13.05 -10.22
C GLY A 164 -15.09 12.80 -8.93
N PHE A 165 -14.45 11.62 -8.81
CA PHE A 165 -13.53 11.29 -7.74
C PHE A 165 -12.21 10.79 -8.30
N SER A 166 -11.15 11.02 -7.53
CA SER A 166 -9.82 10.48 -7.77
C SER A 166 -9.57 9.35 -6.77
N ASP A 167 -9.21 8.17 -7.27
CA ASP A 167 -8.98 6.98 -6.46
C ASP A 167 -7.55 6.48 -6.61
N ILE A 168 -6.90 6.19 -5.49
CA ILE A 168 -5.58 5.56 -5.46
C ILE A 168 -5.78 4.08 -5.17
N LEU A 169 -5.54 3.21 -6.14
CA LEU A 169 -5.43 1.78 -5.87
C LEU A 169 -4.09 1.51 -5.21
N SER A 170 -4.13 0.78 -4.10
CA SER A 170 -2.93 0.35 -3.39
C SER A 170 -3.22 -0.95 -2.69
N ASN A 171 -2.39 -1.93 -2.98
CA ASN A 171 -2.48 -3.30 -2.51
C ASN A 171 -1.29 -3.56 -1.57
N PHE A 172 -1.29 -4.74 -0.96
CA PHE A 172 -0.11 -5.23 -0.27
C PHE A 172 0.16 -6.68 -0.66
N GLN A 173 1.42 -7.10 -0.61
CA GLN A 173 1.79 -8.50 -0.76
C GLN A 173 2.52 -9.04 0.48
N HIS A 174 2.60 -10.37 0.56
CA HIS A 174 3.32 -11.19 1.55
C HIS A 174 3.25 -10.75 3.02
N THR A 175 2.10 -10.25 3.50
CA THR A 175 1.92 -9.88 4.91
C THR A 175 2.38 -10.98 5.88
N GLY A 176 3.08 -10.59 6.95
CA GLY A 176 3.66 -11.50 7.90
C GLY A 176 4.90 -12.24 7.40
N ASP A 177 5.62 -11.70 6.41
CA ASP A 177 6.99 -12.09 6.13
C ASP A 177 7.95 -11.50 7.19
N TRP A 178 8.51 -12.39 8.01
CA TRP A 178 9.13 -12.00 9.27
C TRP A 178 10.66 -12.00 9.18
N GLY A 179 11.23 -10.80 9.04
CA GLY A 179 12.64 -10.52 9.33
C GLY A 179 12.94 -10.21 10.81
N SER A 180 14.23 -10.07 11.13
CA SER A 180 14.72 -9.76 12.49
C SER A 180 14.18 -8.45 13.07
N ILE A 181 13.83 -7.48 12.21
CA ILE A 181 13.21 -6.21 12.62
C ILE A 181 11.86 -6.41 13.33
N HIS A 182 11.18 -7.52 13.10
CA HIS A 182 9.83 -7.77 13.62
C HIS A 182 9.82 -8.45 15.00
N ASN A 183 10.98 -8.80 15.56
CA ASN A 183 11.08 -9.58 16.80
C ASN A 183 10.30 -8.97 17.97
N VAL A 184 10.18 -7.65 18.01
CA VAL A 184 9.48 -6.92 19.08
C VAL A 184 7.97 -7.06 18.96
N ILE A 185 7.43 -6.96 17.74
CA ILE A 185 5.97 -6.89 17.51
C ILE A 185 5.35 -8.26 17.19
N LYS A 186 6.15 -9.22 16.71
CA LYS A 186 5.66 -10.47 16.13
C LYS A 186 4.71 -11.23 17.05
N ALA A 187 5.05 -11.33 18.33
CA ALA A 187 4.25 -12.09 19.30
C ALA A 187 2.81 -11.56 19.44
N GLY A 188 2.62 -10.23 19.37
CA GLY A 188 1.30 -9.60 19.44
C GLY A 188 0.56 -9.54 18.10
N VAL A 189 1.32 -9.38 17.01
CA VAL A 189 0.76 -9.12 15.66
C VAL A 189 0.47 -10.39 14.86
N GLU A 190 1.28 -11.44 15.00
CA GLU A 190 1.15 -12.67 14.21
C GLU A 190 -0.20 -13.38 14.35
N PRO A 191 -0.80 -13.53 15.56
CA PRO A 191 -2.14 -14.10 15.69
C PRO A 191 -3.21 -13.32 14.93
N LEU A 192 -3.08 -11.98 14.89
CA LEU A 192 -4.01 -11.09 14.20
C LEU A 192 -3.84 -11.17 12.69
N ILE A 193 -2.60 -11.21 12.19
CA ILE A 193 -2.33 -11.41 10.76
C ILE A 193 -2.87 -12.76 10.30
N ASN A 194 -2.66 -13.82 11.07
CA ASN A 194 -3.16 -15.15 10.73
C ASN A 194 -4.70 -15.16 10.64
N ALA A 195 -5.38 -14.50 11.58
CA ALA A 195 -6.84 -14.37 11.59
C ALA A 195 -7.36 -13.52 10.41
N ASN A 196 -6.69 -12.40 10.11
CA ASN A 196 -7.15 -11.44 9.11
C ASN A 196 -6.87 -11.87 7.67
N TRP A 197 -5.80 -12.65 7.46
CA TRP A 197 -5.17 -12.88 6.16
C TRP A 197 -4.89 -14.36 5.85
N ASN A 198 -5.81 -15.25 6.27
CA ASN A 198 -5.78 -16.67 5.96
C ASN A 198 -4.42 -17.33 6.27
N ASN A 199 -3.94 -17.16 7.50
CA ASN A 199 -2.62 -17.66 7.94
C ASN A 199 -1.47 -17.19 7.04
N ARG A 200 -1.50 -15.90 6.63
CA ARG A 200 -0.54 -15.25 5.71
C ARG A 200 -0.64 -15.66 4.24
N ASN A 201 -1.64 -16.44 3.87
CA ASN A 201 -1.87 -16.86 2.47
C ASN A 201 -2.90 -15.97 1.75
N SER A 202 -3.07 -14.72 2.19
CA SER A 202 -3.99 -13.79 1.56
C SER A 202 -3.44 -12.36 1.59
N ALA A 203 -3.75 -11.64 0.51
CA ALA A 203 -3.46 -10.23 0.30
C ALA A 203 -4.77 -9.51 -0.03
N ALA A 204 -4.79 -8.18 0.04
CA ALA A 204 -5.94 -7.39 -0.37
C ALA A 204 -5.62 -6.48 -1.55
N VAL A 205 -6.60 -6.36 -2.45
CA VAL A 205 -6.67 -5.26 -3.42
C VAL A 205 -7.67 -4.25 -2.90
N GLY A 206 -7.27 -2.98 -2.87
CA GLY A 206 -8.12 -1.93 -2.33
C GLY A 206 -7.80 -0.56 -2.90
N CYS A 207 -8.64 0.41 -2.57
CA CYS A 207 -8.44 1.79 -2.97
C CYS A 207 -8.64 2.75 -1.79
N LEU A 208 -7.83 3.81 -1.78
CA LEU A 208 -8.10 5.03 -1.04
C LEU A 208 -9.03 5.89 -1.89
N SER A 209 -10.23 6.14 -1.38
CA SER A 209 -11.23 6.97 -2.05
C SER A 209 -11.53 8.24 -1.26
N GLY A 210 -12.18 9.19 -1.94
CA GLY A 210 -12.57 10.48 -1.35
C GLY A 210 -11.58 11.62 -1.61
N LEU A 211 -10.68 11.47 -2.58
CA LEU A 211 -10.00 12.63 -3.16
C LEU A 211 -10.97 13.29 -4.15
N PRO A 212 -11.25 14.59 -4.02
CA PRO A 212 -11.99 15.30 -5.04
C PRO A 212 -11.15 15.37 -6.32
N THR A 213 -11.82 15.37 -7.47
CA THR A 213 -11.22 15.88 -8.71
C THR A 213 -11.11 17.40 -8.63
N LEU A 214 -10.03 17.97 -9.15
CA LEU A 214 -9.82 19.42 -9.21
C LEU A 214 -10.52 20.07 -10.40
#